data_AF-A0A3A0A324-F1
#
_entry.id   AF-A0A3A0A324-F1
#
_cell.length_a   1.000
_cell.length_b   1.000
_cell.length_c   1.000
_cell.angle_alpha   90.00
_cell.angle_beta   90.00
_cell.angle_gamma   90.00
#
_symmetry.space_group_name_H-M   'P 1'
#
loop_
_entity.id
_entity.type
_entity.pdbx_description
1 polymer ?
#
loop_
_entity_poly.entity_id
_entity_poly.type
_entity_poly.pdbx_seq_one_letter_code
_entity_poly.pdbx_strand_id
1 'polypeptide(L)'
;PFTEAGGDVLQAAYTDPAYLPALAVNNLMAQPVHDTPVENLVAGGFGSLTSQPLDRQTIQGYGEWNNGVWRVIFSRDLLSTAAEDVSLTAGQIYSIAFAAWDGENDERNGTKSTSQWVSLQLGSVPPPAVAVVAETLGGPIRLPIWVWFALLALLTVIVASTMFYFSLRH
;
A
#
# COMPACT_ATOMS: atom_id res chain seq x y z
N PRO A 1 38.80 20.74 30.54
CA PRO A 1 37.48 20.99 31.16
C PRO A 1 36.39 20.07 30.58
N PHE A 2 36.62 18.75 30.62
CA PHE A 2 35.66 17.76 30.14
C PHE A 2 35.63 16.60 31.12
N THR A 3 34.88 16.79 32.20
CA THR A 3 34.50 15.73 33.12
C THR A 3 33.09 16.03 33.57
N GLU A 4 32.11 15.55 32.82
CA GLU A 4 30.81 15.21 33.40
C GLU A 4 30.37 13.84 32.89
N ALA A 5 29.77 13.09 33.82
CA ALA A 5 29.36 11.71 33.65
C ALA A 5 28.19 11.61 32.67
N GLY A 6 28.17 10.51 31.91
CA GLY A 6 27.20 10.24 30.85
C GLY A 6 25.75 10.32 31.32
N GLY A 7 25.09 11.43 30.98
CA GLY A 7 23.70 11.42 30.55
C GLY A 7 23.65 11.10 29.05
N ASP A 8 22.55 10.55 28.59
CA ASP A 8 22.31 10.27 27.18
C ASP A 8 22.47 11.56 26.33
N VAL A 9 23.66 11.74 25.76
CA VAL A 9 24.07 12.95 25.02
C VAL A 9 23.29 13.17 23.73
N LEU A 10 22.45 12.21 23.34
CA LEU A 10 21.56 12.32 22.18
C LEU A 10 20.26 13.07 22.46
N GLN A 11 19.96 13.41 23.73
CA GLN A 11 18.74 14.15 24.11
C GLN A 11 18.98 15.56 24.69
N ALA A 12 20.22 16.00 24.87
CA ALA A 12 20.48 17.38 25.28
C ALA A 12 20.17 18.32 24.10
N ALA A 13 18.96 18.89 24.08
CA ALA A 13 18.56 19.89 23.11
C ALA A 13 19.56 21.06 23.14
N TYR A 14 20.42 21.11 22.12
CA TYR A 14 21.37 22.21 21.95
C TYR A 14 20.57 23.48 21.63
N THR A 15 20.70 24.54 22.43
CA THR A 15 19.90 25.77 22.30
C THR A 15 20.69 26.97 21.79
N ASP A 16 22.01 26.89 21.69
CA ASP A 16 22.83 28.01 21.18
C ASP A 16 22.71 28.09 19.64
N PRO A 17 22.17 29.21 19.10
CA PRO A 17 21.99 29.40 17.67
C PRO A 17 23.27 29.24 16.84
N ALA A 18 24.46 29.45 17.42
CA ALA A 18 25.73 29.34 16.73
C ALA A 18 26.03 27.91 16.22
N TYR A 19 25.37 26.88 16.78
CA TYR A 19 25.52 25.49 16.35
C TYR A 19 24.22 24.91 15.78
N LEU A 20 23.22 25.77 15.54
CA LEU A 20 21.99 25.42 14.83
C LEU A 20 21.89 26.22 13.52
N PRO A 21 22.89 26.13 12.61
CA PRO A 21 22.94 26.96 11.42
C PRO A 21 21.72 26.79 10.52
N ALA A 22 21.16 25.57 10.44
CA ALA A 22 19.95 25.29 9.68
C ALA A 22 18.71 26.00 10.28
N LEU A 23 18.59 26.03 11.61
CA LEU A 23 17.54 26.79 12.28
C LEU A 23 17.73 28.30 12.09
N ALA A 24 18.97 28.79 12.17
CA ALA A 24 19.31 30.20 12.02
C ALA A 24 18.97 30.78 10.63
N VAL A 25 18.97 29.94 9.59
CA VAL A 25 18.55 30.32 8.23
C VAL A 25 17.08 30.01 7.93
N ASN A 26 16.29 29.70 8.97
CA ASN A 26 14.87 29.31 8.85
C ASN A 26 14.64 28.12 7.91
N ASN A 27 15.57 27.16 7.85
CA ASN A 27 15.30 25.91 7.17
C ASN A 27 14.13 25.23 7.88
N LEU A 28 13.01 25.11 7.16
CA LEU A 28 11.78 24.56 7.70
C LEU A 28 12.06 23.17 8.31
N MET A 29 12.73 22.26 7.61
CA MET A 29 13.02 20.89 8.08
C MET A 29 13.88 20.80 9.35
N ALA A 30 14.62 21.86 9.69
CA ALA A 30 15.41 21.90 10.92
C ALA A 30 14.64 22.47 12.12
N GLN A 31 13.43 23.00 11.90
CA GLN A 31 12.60 23.55 12.96
C GLN A 31 11.92 22.44 13.76
N PRO A 32 11.81 22.56 15.08
CA PRO A 32 11.15 21.57 15.95
C PRO A 32 9.62 21.72 15.92
N VAL A 33 9.05 22.08 14.77
CA VAL A 33 7.61 22.38 14.58
C VAL A 33 6.92 21.37 13.67
N HIS A 34 7.65 20.39 13.14
CA HIS A 34 7.10 19.35 12.26
C HIS A 34 6.50 18.21 13.05
N ASP A 35 5.28 17.85 12.68
CA ASP A 35 4.61 16.67 13.23
C ASP A 35 5.05 15.37 12.55
N THR A 36 5.72 15.45 11.39
CA THR A 36 6.02 14.31 10.50
C THR A 36 7.39 14.50 9.82
N PRO A 37 8.10 13.40 9.45
CA PRO A 37 9.42 13.47 8.79
C PRO A 37 9.34 13.83 7.29
N VAL A 38 8.21 14.32 6.80
CA VAL A 38 7.95 14.62 5.39
C VAL A 38 7.69 16.10 5.18
N GLU A 39 8.23 16.64 4.08
CA GLU A 39 7.97 18.00 3.61
C GLU A 39 7.09 18.01 2.35
N ASN A 40 6.10 18.89 2.33
CA ASN A 40 5.29 19.24 1.17
C ASN A 40 5.91 20.44 0.45
N LEU A 41 6.16 20.28 -0.85
CA LEU A 41 6.90 21.23 -1.71
C LEU A 41 6.11 21.48 -2.99
N VAL A 42 6.21 22.70 -3.54
CA VAL A 42 5.63 23.08 -4.84
C VAL A 42 6.72 23.57 -5.77
N ALA A 43 6.58 23.29 -7.06
CA ALA A 43 7.44 23.84 -8.11
C ALA A 43 6.61 24.14 -9.37
N GLY A 44 6.92 25.26 -10.03
CA GLY A 44 6.41 25.60 -11.36
C GLY A 44 7.38 25.25 -12.51
N GLY A 45 8.57 24.73 -12.17
CA GLY A 45 9.65 24.43 -13.10
C GLY A 45 11.01 24.30 -12.39
N PHE A 46 12.08 24.10 -13.17
CA PHE A 46 13.42 23.97 -12.62
C PHE A 46 13.83 25.20 -11.79
N GLY A 47 14.40 24.96 -10.61
CA GLY A 47 14.88 26.02 -9.72
C GLY A 47 13.80 26.76 -8.93
N SER A 48 12.52 26.39 -9.06
CA SER A 48 11.40 27.03 -8.33
C SER A 48 10.85 26.21 -7.16
N LEU A 49 11.53 25.10 -6.81
CA LEU A 49 11.11 24.22 -5.73
C LEU A 49 11.09 24.98 -4.40
N THR A 50 9.93 25.06 -3.78
CA THR A 50 9.69 25.88 -2.58
C THR A 50 8.86 25.09 -1.57
N SER A 51 9.26 25.14 -0.30
CA SER A 51 8.51 24.56 0.81
C SER A 51 7.16 25.24 0.96
N GLN A 52 6.11 24.46 1.13
CA GLN A 52 4.83 25.04 1.50
C GLN A 52 4.87 25.58 2.95
N PRO A 53 4.06 26.60 3.27
CA PRO A 53 3.95 27.11 4.65
C PRO A 53 3.52 26.01 5.64
N LEU A 54 3.80 26.22 6.93
CA LEU A 54 3.60 25.23 8.00
C LEU A 54 2.15 24.70 8.07
N ASP A 55 1.16 25.58 7.87
CA ASP A 55 -0.27 25.24 7.86
C ASP A 55 -0.70 24.40 6.64
N ARG A 56 0.19 24.18 5.67
CA ARG A 56 -0.01 23.34 4.48
C ARG A 56 0.92 22.12 4.43
N GLN A 57 1.67 21.85 5.49
CA GLN A 57 2.44 20.62 5.67
C GLN A 57 1.50 19.46 6.10
N THR A 58 0.54 19.12 5.25
CA THR A 58 -0.58 18.19 5.58
C THR A 58 -0.25 16.72 5.31
N ILE A 59 0.91 16.42 4.76
CA ILE A 59 1.31 15.05 4.39
C ILE A 59 1.99 14.39 5.59
N GLN A 60 1.41 13.28 6.03
CA GLN A 60 2.02 12.39 7.00
C GLN A 60 2.97 11.42 6.29
N GLY A 61 4.05 11.05 6.95
CA GLY A 61 4.89 9.98 6.43
C GLY A 61 5.64 9.19 7.47
N TYR A 62 6.14 8.05 7.01
CA TYR A 62 6.92 7.12 7.80
C TYR A 62 7.96 6.47 6.92
N GLY A 63 9.18 6.32 7.44
CA GLY A 63 10.29 5.68 6.76
C GLY A 63 10.95 4.65 7.67
N GLU A 64 11.21 3.47 7.14
CA GLU A 64 11.97 2.42 7.81
C GLU A 64 13.05 1.88 6.87
N TRP A 65 14.27 1.77 7.38
CA TRP A 65 15.34 1.04 6.71
C TRP A 65 15.46 -0.35 7.32
N ASN A 66 15.33 -1.38 6.49
CA ASN A 66 15.42 -2.76 6.93
C ASN A 66 16.00 -3.64 5.83
N ASN A 67 17.02 -4.45 6.17
CA ASN A 67 17.66 -5.42 5.27
C ASN A 67 18.06 -4.85 3.90
N GLY A 68 18.68 -3.68 3.87
CA GLY A 68 19.19 -3.10 2.62
C GLY A 68 18.13 -2.37 1.78
N VAL A 69 16.92 -2.14 2.32
CA VAL A 69 15.83 -1.51 1.58
C VAL A 69 15.12 -0.47 2.43
N TRP A 70 14.83 0.69 1.82
CA TRP A 70 13.95 1.70 2.38
C TRP A 70 12.49 1.36 2.10
N ARG A 71 11.66 1.38 3.14
CA ARG A 71 10.20 1.41 3.03
C ARG A 71 9.71 2.77 3.46
N VAL A 72 9.04 3.48 2.55
CA VAL A 72 8.51 4.83 2.80
C VAL A 72 7.02 4.84 2.51
N ILE A 73 6.25 5.44 3.42
CA ILE A 73 4.81 5.64 3.30
C ILE A 73 4.55 7.13 3.34
N PHE A 74 3.74 7.61 2.40
CA PHE A 74 3.14 8.94 2.42
C PHE A 74 1.63 8.77 2.55
N SER A 75 1.02 9.54 3.44
CA SER A 75 -0.41 9.55 3.68
C SER A 75 -0.93 10.99 3.66
N ARG A 76 -2.01 11.20 2.93
CA ARG A 76 -2.69 12.49 2.82
C ARG A 76 -4.15 12.29 2.46
N ASP A 77 -4.94 13.30 2.71
CA ASP A 77 -6.28 13.37 2.16
C ASP A 77 -6.23 13.47 0.63
N LEU A 78 -7.19 12.80 0.00
CA LEU A 78 -7.33 12.79 -1.46
C LEU A 78 -7.69 14.18 -1.99
N LEU A 79 -8.58 14.88 -1.29
CA LEU A 79 -8.97 16.25 -1.62
C LEU A 79 -8.07 17.22 -0.85
N SER A 80 -7.58 18.26 -1.52
CA SER A 80 -6.89 19.37 -0.87
C SER A 80 -7.66 20.67 -1.06
N THR A 81 -7.59 21.55 -0.07
CA THR A 81 -8.12 22.91 -0.13
C THR A 81 -7.10 23.93 -0.64
N ALA A 82 -5.82 23.55 -0.73
CA ALA A 82 -4.76 24.40 -1.28
C ALA A 82 -4.78 24.36 -2.81
N ALA A 83 -4.70 25.54 -3.45
CA ALA A 83 -4.78 25.67 -4.90
C ALA A 83 -3.57 25.07 -5.63
N GLU A 84 -2.43 25.01 -4.95
CA GLU A 84 -1.17 24.47 -5.47
C GLU A 84 -1.07 22.94 -5.35
N ASP A 85 -1.98 22.33 -4.59
CA ASP A 85 -2.02 20.88 -4.40
C ASP A 85 -2.93 20.20 -5.42
N VAL A 86 -2.52 19.00 -5.83
CA VAL A 86 -3.41 18.11 -6.58
C VAL A 86 -4.52 17.57 -5.67
N SER A 87 -5.76 17.60 -6.15
CA SER A 87 -6.88 16.82 -5.59
C SER A 87 -7.07 15.55 -6.40
N LEU A 88 -6.91 14.40 -5.74
CA LEU A 88 -7.01 13.07 -6.32
C LEU A 88 -8.45 12.55 -6.21
N THR A 89 -9.08 12.30 -7.35
CA THR A 89 -10.47 11.83 -7.44
C THR A 89 -10.50 10.46 -8.09
N ALA A 90 -11.28 9.53 -7.53
CA ALA A 90 -11.45 8.20 -8.11
C ALA A 90 -11.92 8.25 -9.57
N GLY A 91 -11.38 7.37 -10.41
CA GLY A 91 -11.67 7.31 -11.84
C GLY A 91 -10.93 8.33 -12.71
N GLN A 92 -10.34 9.39 -12.15
CA GLN A 92 -9.48 10.31 -12.89
C GLN A 92 -8.05 9.76 -13.02
N ILE A 93 -7.36 10.16 -14.08
CA ILE A 93 -5.96 9.78 -14.34
C ILE A 93 -5.05 10.96 -14.01
N TYR A 94 -4.04 10.71 -13.20
CA TYR A 94 -3.02 11.66 -12.77
C TYR A 94 -1.65 11.20 -13.27
N SER A 95 -0.72 12.14 -13.43
CA SER A 95 0.70 11.82 -13.67
C SER A 95 1.44 11.84 -12.35
N ILE A 96 2.18 10.78 -12.05
CA ILE A 96 3.07 10.69 -10.89
C ILE A 96 4.47 10.28 -11.36
N ALA A 97 5.48 10.77 -10.66
CA ALA A 97 6.86 10.36 -10.84
C ALA A 97 7.53 10.30 -9.46
N PHE A 98 8.58 9.49 -9.37
CA PHE A 98 9.36 9.30 -8.17
C PHE A 98 10.81 9.71 -8.41
N ALA A 99 11.42 10.25 -7.37
CA ALA A 99 12.85 10.47 -7.33
C ALA A 99 13.43 9.92 -6.03
N ALA A 100 14.59 9.29 -6.13
CA ALA A 100 15.33 8.75 -5.00
C ALA A 100 16.76 9.27 -5.03
N TRP A 101 17.33 9.45 -3.85
CA TRP A 101 18.70 9.89 -3.64
C TRP A 101 19.43 8.80 -2.88
N ASP A 102 20.49 8.27 -3.47
CA ASP A 102 21.43 7.39 -2.77
C ASP A 102 22.53 8.21 -2.09
N GLY A 103 22.42 8.35 -0.77
CA GLY A 103 23.39 9.07 0.04
C GLY A 103 24.78 8.41 0.07
N GLU A 104 24.89 7.10 -0.14
CA GLU A 104 26.20 6.42 -0.25
C GLU A 104 26.93 6.82 -1.54
N ASN A 105 26.16 7.18 -2.58
CA ASN A 105 26.66 7.69 -3.85
C ASN A 105 26.71 9.24 -3.91
N ASP A 106 26.72 9.91 -2.75
CA ASP A 106 26.76 11.37 -2.62
C ASP A 106 25.63 12.13 -3.36
N GLU A 107 24.50 11.47 -3.61
CA GLU A 107 23.37 12.09 -4.30
C GLU A 107 22.65 13.10 -3.39
N ARG A 108 22.39 14.30 -3.91
CA ARG A 108 21.65 15.37 -3.22
C ARG A 108 21.08 16.38 -4.21
N ASN A 109 20.04 17.10 -3.80
CA ASN A 109 19.40 18.16 -4.59
C ASN A 109 18.99 17.66 -6.00
N GLY A 110 19.55 18.23 -7.06
CA GLY A 110 19.26 17.85 -8.44
C GLY A 110 19.90 16.53 -8.88
N THR A 111 20.96 16.08 -8.20
CA THR A 111 21.61 14.80 -8.47
C THR A 111 20.82 13.71 -7.79
N LYS A 112 20.04 12.97 -8.57
CA LYS A 112 19.10 11.96 -8.09
C LYS A 112 18.77 10.99 -9.22
N SER A 113 18.32 9.79 -8.86
CA SER A 113 17.66 8.89 -9.80
C SER A 113 16.17 9.23 -9.92
N THR A 114 15.62 9.24 -11.14
CA THR A 114 14.20 9.58 -11.40
C THR A 114 13.49 8.50 -12.21
N SER A 115 12.21 8.29 -11.93
CA SER A 115 11.34 7.52 -12.82
C SER A 115 10.92 8.35 -14.04
N GLN A 116 10.37 7.68 -15.05
CA GLN A 116 9.50 8.34 -16.02
C GLN A 116 8.17 8.72 -15.36
N TRP A 117 7.39 9.58 -16.02
CA TRP A 117 5.99 9.80 -15.65
C TRP A 117 5.20 8.51 -15.83
N VAL A 118 4.41 8.14 -14.82
CA VAL A 118 3.48 7.02 -14.87
C VAL A 118 2.06 7.49 -14.58
N SER A 119 1.08 6.81 -15.17
CA SER A 119 -0.33 7.10 -14.96
C SER A 119 -0.82 6.49 -13.66
N LEU A 120 -1.35 7.32 -12.77
CA LEU A 120 -2.04 6.93 -11.55
C LEU A 120 -3.54 7.10 -11.75
N GLN A 121 -4.29 6.00 -11.64
CA GLN A 121 -5.74 6.03 -11.54
C GLN A 121 -6.16 5.39 -10.23
N LEU A 122 -6.90 6.14 -9.41
CA LEU A 122 -7.48 5.59 -8.19
C LEU A 122 -8.73 4.80 -8.57
N GLY A 123 -8.77 3.53 -8.18
CA GLY A 123 -9.97 2.72 -8.30
C GLY A 123 -11.11 3.32 -7.49
N SER A 124 -12.35 3.08 -7.92
CA SER A 124 -13.49 3.21 -7.02
C SER A 124 -13.42 2.05 -6.03
N VAL A 125 -13.51 2.32 -4.73
CA VAL A 125 -13.81 1.26 -3.77
C VAL A 125 -15.20 0.77 -4.15
N PRO A 126 -15.38 -0.50 -4.60
CA PRO A 126 -16.71 -1.04 -4.74
C PRO A 126 -17.37 -0.91 -3.35
N PRO A 127 -18.62 -0.41 -3.23
CA PRO A 127 -19.30 -0.45 -1.94
C PRO A 127 -19.10 -1.83 -1.33
N PRO A 128 -18.75 -1.93 -0.02
CA PRO A 128 -18.36 -3.18 0.61
C PRO A 128 -19.36 -4.22 0.16
N ALA A 129 -18.86 -5.23 -0.56
CA ALA A 129 -19.70 -6.14 -1.33
C ALA A 129 -20.95 -6.44 -0.50
N VAL A 130 -22.13 -6.05 -1.00
CA VAL A 130 -23.36 -6.76 -0.61
C VAL A 130 -22.93 -8.20 -0.71
N ALA A 131 -22.81 -8.89 0.43
CA ALA A 131 -22.31 -10.23 0.49
C ALA A 131 -23.17 -10.99 -0.49
N VAL A 132 -22.66 -11.22 -1.70
CA VAL A 132 -23.23 -12.17 -2.61
C VAL A 132 -22.88 -13.43 -1.87
N VAL A 133 -23.82 -13.86 -1.02
CA VAL A 133 -23.83 -15.17 -0.42
C VAL A 133 -23.59 -16.05 -1.62
N ALA A 134 -22.37 -16.58 -1.72
CA ALA A 134 -22.10 -17.64 -2.65
C ALA A 134 -23.11 -18.70 -2.24
N GLU A 135 -24.19 -18.84 -3.01
CA GLU A 135 -25.05 -19.99 -2.85
C GLU A 135 -24.12 -21.17 -3.07
N THR A 136 -23.77 -21.84 -1.97
CA THR A 136 -23.13 -23.14 -2.00
C THR A 136 -24.16 -24.08 -2.64
N LEU A 137 -24.24 -24.06 -3.97
CA LEU A 137 -24.90 -25.07 -4.76
C LEU A 137 -24.07 -26.35 -4.60
N GLY A 138 -24.33 -27.07 -3.51
CA GLY A 138 -23.54 -28.25 -3.19
C GLY A 138 -23.81 -28.86 -1.82
N GLY A 139 -25.06 -28.80 -1.32
CA GLY A 139 -25.49 -29.80 -0.33
C GLY A 139 -25.39 -31.20 -0.96
N PRO A 140 -25.10 -32.26 -0.19
CA PRO A 140 -24.97 -33.61 -0.75
C PRO A 140 -26.24 -33.97 -1.52
N ILE A 141 -26.10 -34.27 -2.81
CA ILE A 141 -27.21 -34.63 -3.69
C ILE A 141 -27.95 -35.82 -3.07
N ARG A 142 -29.11 -35.57 -2.46
CA ARG A 142 -30.01 -36.62 -1.99
C ARG A 142 -30.80 -37.13 -3.18
N LEU A 143 -30.29 -38.18 -3.82
CA LEU A 143 -31.06 -38.88 -4.85
C LEU A 143 -32.34 -39.46 -4.22
N PRO A 144 -33.50 -39.33 -4.90
CA PRO A 144 -34.74 -39.90 -4.42
C PRO A 144 -34.65 -41.43 -4.37
N ILE A 145 -35.33 -42.04 -3.39
CA ILE A 145 -35.21 -43.48 -3.07
C ILE A 145 -35.51 -44.38 -4.29
N TRP A 146 -36.36 -43.94 -5.22
CA TRP A 146 -36.66 -44.69 -6.44
C TRP A 146 -35.44 -44.93 -7.34
N VAL A 147 -34.42 -44.06 -7.31
CA VAL A 147 -33.17 -44.26 -8.06
C VAL A 147 -32.42 -45.49 -7.54
N TRP A 148 -32.42 -45.71 -6.22
CA TRP A 148 -31.83 -46.90 -5.62
C TRP A 148 -32.62 -48.16 -5.97
N PHE A 149 -33.95 -48.09 -6.03
CA PHE A 149 -34.78 -49.20 -6.49
C PHE A 149 -34.54 -49.52 -7.98
N ALA A 150 -34.36 -48.50 -8.83
CA ALA A 150 -34.04 -48.68 -10.24
C ALA A 150 -32.65 -49.33 -10.44
N LEU A 151 -31.65 -48.90 -9.69
CA LEU A 151 -30.31 -49.51 -9.71
C LEU A 151 -30.32 -50.96 -9.22
N LEU A 152 -31.08 -51.26 -8.15
CA LEU A 152 -31.25 -52.61 -7.64
C LEU A 152 -31.95 -53.51 -8.69
N ALA A 153 -33.02 -53.02 -9.33
CA ALA A 153 -33.73 -53.76 -10.36
C ALA A 153 -32.85 -54.01 -11.60
N LEU A 154 -32.01 -53.03 -11.99
CA LEU A 154 -31.05 -53.23 -13.07
C LEU A 154 -30.02 -54.30 -12.72
N LEU A 155 -29.49 -54.27 -11.48
CA LEU A 155 -28.54 -55.26 -11.01
C LEU A 155 -29.14 -56.68 -10.99
N THR A 156 -30.38 -56.84 -10.54
CA THR A 156 -31.04 -58.17 -10.53
C THR A 156 -31.27 -58.71 -11.94
N VAL A 157 -31.64 -57.86 -12.89
CA VAL A 157 -31.78 -58.24 -14.30
C VAL A 157 -30.43 -58.68 -14.89
N ILE A 158 -29.34 -57.95 -14.59
CA ILE A 158 -28.00 -58.33 -15.04
C ILE A 158 -27.60 -59.68 -14.44
N VAL A 159 -27.78 -59.88 -13.13
CA VAL A 159 -27.42 -61.15 -12.47
C VAL A 159 -28.27 -62.31 -13.01
N ALA A 160 -29.58 -62.14 -13.15
CA ALA A 160 -30.47 -63.16 -13.70
C ALA A 160 -30.13 -63.49 -15.16
N SER A 161 -29.83 -62.47 -15.99
CA SER A 161 -29.39 -62.66 -17.37
C SER A 161 -28.06 -63.41 -17.42
N THR A 162 -27.11 -63.06 -16.55
CA THR A 162 -25.82 -63.76 -16.45
C THR A 162 -26.01 -65.22 -16.03
N MET A 163 -26.82 -65.49 -15.00
CA MET A 163 -27.12 -66.86 -14.56
C MET A 163 -27.84 -67.67 -15.64
N PHE A 164 -28.81 -67.07 -16.34
CA PHE A 164 -29.52 -67.70 -17.45
C PHE A 164 -28.55 -68.04 -18.60
N TYR A 165 -27.69 -67.09 -18.98
CA TYR A 165 -26.66 -67.30 -19.98
C TYR A 165 -25.74 -68.48 -19.64
N PHE A 166 -25.30 -68.60 -18.38
CA PHE A 166 -24.50 -69.75 -17.93
C PHE A 166 -25.30 -71.06 -17.89
N SER A 167 -26.58 -71.03 -17.51
CA SER A 167 -27.43 -72.23 -17.48
C SER A 167 -27.72 -72.83 -18.86
N LEU A 168 -27.71 -72.02 -19.92
CA LEU A 168 -27.85 -72.45 -21.31
C LEU A 168 -26.55 -72.96 -21.94
N ARG A 169 -25.40 -72.75 -21.30
CA ARG A 169 -24.08 -73.17 -21.77
C ARG A 169 -23.60 -74.51 -21.18
N HIS A 170 -24.40 -75.14 -20.33
CA HIS A 170 -24.20 -76.50 -19.81
C HIS A 170 -25.14 -77.48 -20.52
#